data_AF-A0A0M3J9D6-F1
#
_entry.id   AF-A0A0M3J9D6-F1
#
_cell.length_a   1.000
_cell.length_b   1.000
_cell.length_c   1.000
_cell.angle_alpha   90.00
_cell.angle_beta   90.00
_cell.angle_gamma   90.00
#
_symmetry.space_group_name_H-M   'P 1'
#
loop_
_entity.id
_entity.type
_entity.pdbx_description
1 polymer ?
#
loop_
_entity_poly.entity_id
_entity_poly.type
_entity_poly.pdbx_seq_one_letter_code
_entity_poly.pdbx_strand_id
1 'polypeptide(L)'
;MNIHHKIRFIQFGQCFVAIDPTCFAPGFHGRLQELINEMRDLKQLNDEQPVLIAGDPERAHMSMCDEVGGIVYKKTQLLHIVSILYCF
;
A
#
# COMPACT_ATOMS: atom_id res chain seq x y z
N MET A 1 5.00 -18.60 -42.77
CA MET A 1 4.23 -17.38 -43.09
C MET A 1 3.71 -16.79 -41.78
N ASN A 2 4.42 -15.78 -41.27
CA ASN A 2 4.08 -14.78 -40.25
C ASN A 2 3.37 -15.17 -38.93
N ILE A 3 4.20 -15.40 -37.91
CA ILE A 3 3.86 -15.23 -36.49
C ILE A 3 3.92 -13.72 -36.21
N HIS A 4 2.77 -13.04 -36.22
CA HIS A 4 2.69 -11.65 -35.80
C HIS A 4 2.81 -11.58 -34.26
N HIS A 5 4.04 -11.58 -33.75
CA HIS A 5 4.31 -11.15 -32.38
C HIS A 5 3.97 -9.66 -32.26
N LYS A 6 2.73 -9.37 -31.85
CA LYS A 6 2.29 -8.03 -31.50
C LYS A 6 3.03 -7.60 -30.23
N ILE A 7 4.16 -6.91 -30.39
CA ILE A 7 4.85 -6.20 -29.31
C ILE A 7 3.83 -5.22 -28.72
N ARG A 8 3.35 -5.49 -27.51
CA ARG A 8 2.49 -4.57 -26.76
C ARG A 8 3.38 -3.52 -26.13
N PHE A 9 3.40 -2.33 -26.72
CA PHE A 9 3.95 -1.16 -26.05
C PHE A 9 3.09 -0.82 -24.85
N ILE A 10 3.74 -0.73 -23.70
CA ILE A 10 3.10 -0.34 -22.46
C ILE A 10 3.16 1.19 -22.39
N GLN A 11 2.02 1.85 -22.61
CA GLN A 11 1.84 3.28 -22.39
C GLN A 11 0.95 3.48 -21.17
N PHE A 12 1.57 3.71 -20.01
CA PHE A 12 0.84 4.06 -18.79
C PHE A 12 1.04 5.55 -18.50
N GLY A 13 -0.05 6.29 -18.36
CA GLY A 13 -0.04 7.66 -17.84
C GLY A 13 -0.17 7.63 -16.32
N GLN A 14 0.60 8.47 -15.64
CA GLN A 14 0.49 8.70 -14.20
C GLN A 14 0.31 10.21 -13.95
N CYS A 15 -0.50 10.56 -12.97
CA CYS A 15 -0.74 11.95 -12.56
C CYS A 15 -0.45 12.06 -11.07
N PHE A 16 0.34 13.07 -10.69
CA PHE A 16 0.69 13.35 -9.31
C PHE A 16 0.27 14.78 -8.97
N VAL A 17 -0.42 14.95 -7.84
CA VAL A 17 -0.86 16.25 -7.34
C VAL A 17 -0.43 16.36 -5.89
N ALA A 18 0.27 17.44 -5.56
CA ALA A 18 0.63 17.80 -4.20
C ALA A 18 -0.11 19.09 -3.83
N ILE A 19 -0.78 19.08 -2.68
CA ILE A 19 -1.54 20.21 -2.15
C ILE A 19 -0.93 20.58 -0.82
N ASP A 20 -0.55 21.85 -0.66
CA ASP A 20 -0.17 22.40 0.63
C ASP A 20 -1.43 22.84 1.40
N PRO A 21 -1.81 22.16 2.49
CA PRO A 21 -3.00 22.50 3.25
C PRO A 21 -2.88 23.84 4.00
N THR A 22 -1.65 24.33 4.24
CA THR A 22 -1.43 25.57 5.00
C THR A 22 -1.87 26.82 4.24
N CYS A 23 -1.94 26.73 2.90
CA CYS A 23 -2.45 27.80 2.03
C CYS A 23 -3.96 28.07 2.17
N PHE A 24 -4.72 27.15 2.78
CA PHE A 24 -6.19 27.25 2.89
C PHE A 24 -6.65 27.61 4.29
N ALA A 25 -6.15 26.91 5.31
CA ALA A 25 -6.50 27.17 6.70
C ALA A 25 -5.45 26.63 7.69
N PRO A 26 -5.16 27.33 8.78
CA PRO A 26 -4.30 26.81 9.84
C PRO A 26 -4.96 25.60 10.52
N GLY A 27 -4.15 24.76 11.19
CA GLY A 27 -4.65 23.65 12.02
C GLY A 27 -5.24 22.46 11.26
N PHE A 28 -4.98 22.32 9.95
CA PHE A 28 -5.50 21.21 9.13
C PHE A 28 -5.15 19.84 9.71
N HIS A 29 -3.89 19.64 10.13
CA HIS A 29 -3.43 18.37 10.68
C HIS A 29 -4.20 17.96 11.94
N GLY A 30 -4.45 18.90 12.85
CA GLY A 30 -5.23 18.65 14.07
C GLY A 30 -6.66 18.22 13.77
N ARG A 31 -7.37 18.96 12.90
CA ARG A 31 -8.74 18.61 12.48
C ARG A 31 -8.81 17.25 11.78
N LEU A 32 -7.82 16.94 10.93
CA LEU A 32 -7.76 15.64 10.27
C LEU A 32 -7.52 14.52 11.29
N GLN A 33 -6.66 14.74 12.28
CA GLN A 33 -6.42 13.77 13.34
C GLN A 33 -7.67 13.54 14.21
N GLU A 34 -8.40 14.60 14.55
CA GLU A 34 -9.69 14.51 15.26
C GLU A 34 -10.69 13.66 14.48
N LEU A 35 -10.89 13.96 13.19
CA LEU A 35 -11.76 13.18 12.30
C LEU A 35 -11.35 11.70 12.25
N ILE A 36 -10.04 11.43 12.13
CA ILE A 36 -9.51 10.08 12.10
C ILE A 36 -9.81 9.32 13.40
N ASN A 37 -9.66 9.97 14.55
CA ASN A 37 -9.95 9.39 15.85
C ASN A 37 -11.45 9.10 15.99
N GLU A 38 -12.31 10.05 15.61
CA GLU A 38 -13.77 9.87 15.62
C GLU A 38 -14.21 8.66 14.78
N MET A 39 -13.61 8.48 13.59
CA MET A 39 -13.88 7.32 12.75
C MET A 39 -13.45 6.00 13.42
N ARG A 40 -12.30 5.99 14.10
CA ARG A 40 -11.79 4.79 14.80
C ARG A 40 -12.68 4.39 15.99
N ASP A 41 -13.29 5.37 16.64
CA ASP A 41 -14.14 5.19 17.82
C ASP A 41 -15.59 4.82 17.49
N LEU A 42 -15.93 4.70 16.20
CA LEU A 42 -17.23 4.20 15.77
C LEU A 42 -17.48 2.77 16.26
N LYS A 43 -18.77 2.43 16.44
CA LYS A 43 -19.18 1.11 16.92
C LYS A 43 -18.64 0.01 15.99
N GLN A 44 -17.84 -0.87 16.56
CA GLN A 44 -17.28 -2.04 15.90
C GLN A 44 -18.36 -3.12 15.72
N LEU A 45 -18.18 -3.98 14.71
CA LEU A 45 -19.09 -5.10 14.46
C LEU A 45 -18.96 -6.17 15.56
N ASN A 46 -17.73 -6.46 16.00
CA ASN A 46 -17.37 -7.35 17.10
C ASN A 46 -15.94 -7.01 17.59
N ASP A 47 -15.54 -7.56 18.73
CA ASP A 47 -14.24 -7.29 19.38
C ASP A 47 -13.02 -7.76 18.55
N GLU A 48 -13.23 -8.70 17.62
CA GLU A 48 -12.17 -9.24 16.75
C GLU A 48 -11.94 -8.37 15.50
N GLN A 49 -12.86 -7.47 15.19
CA GLN A 49 -12.87 -6.67 13.97
C GLN A 49 -13.08 -5.19 14.29
N PRO A 50 -12.01 -4.49 14.73
CA PRO A 50 -12.08 -3.06 14.98
C PRO A 50 -12.27 -2.27 13.68
N VAL A 51 -12.74 -1.03 13.81
CA VAL A 51 -12.82 -0.11 12.67
C VAL A 51 -11.39 0.21 12.21
N LEU A 52 -11.12 -0.04 10.94
CA LEU A 52 -9.84 0.25 10.30
C LEU A 52 -9.95 1.52 9.46
N ILE A 53 -8.96 2.39 9.58
CA ILE A 53 -8.80 3.57 8.73
C ILE A 53 -7.71 3.34 7.68
N ALA A 54 -7.66 4.22 6.68
CA ALA A 54 -6.60 4.20 5.69
C ALA A 54 -5.21 4.24 6.35
N GLY A 55 -4.33 3.33 5.94
CA GLY A 55 -2.95 3.22 6.43
C GLY A 55 -2.78 2.26 7.63
N ASP A 56 -3.85 1.85 8.32
CA ASP A 56 -3.73 0.91 9.44
C ASP A 56 -3.22 -0.48 9.00
N PRO A 57 -3.78 -1.11 7.96
CA PRO A 57 -3.29 -2.40 7.49
C PRO A 57 -1.82 -2.33 7.06
N GLU A 58 -1.43 -1.25 6.38
CA GLU A 58 -0.06 -1.04 5.92
C GLU A 58 0.91 -0.84 7.08
N ARG A 59 0.53 -0.07 8.11
CA ARG A 59 1.33 0.08 9.34
C ARG A 59 1.52 -1.24 10.08
N ALA A 60 0.45 -2.02 10.22
CA ALA A 60 0.52 -3.35 10.84
C ALA A 60 1.44 -4.28 10.03
N HIS A 61 1.34 -4.23 8.70
CA HIS A 61 2.21 -5.02 7.83
C HIS A 61 3.69 -4.60 7.91
N MET A 62 3.98 -3.30 7.99
CA MET A 62 5.34 -2.80 8.20
C MET A 62 5.90 -3.25 9.55
N SER A 63 5.13 -3.14 10.65
CA SER A 63 5.53 -3.65 11.97
C SER A 63 5.86 -5.14 11.92
N MET A 64 5.01 -5.94 11.28
CA MET A 64 5.26 -7.37 11.10
C MET A 64 6.55 -7.64 10.33
N CYS A 65 6.82 -6.91 9.24
CA CYS A 65 8.06 -7.04 8.48
C CYS A 65 9.30 -6.65 9.30
N ASP A 66 9.21 -5.59 10.11
CA ASP A 66 10.28 -5.15 11.01
C ASP A 66 10.57 -6.21 12.10
N GLU A 67 9.52 -6.80 12.67
CA GLU A 67 9.61 -7.88 13.66
C GLU A 67 10.22 -9.17 13.10
N VAL A 68 9.83 -9.54 11.87
CA VAL A 68 10.37 -10.71 11.16
C VAL A 68 11.79 -10.45 10.65
N GLY A 69 12.22 -9.19 10.58
CA GLY A 69 13.51 -8.78 10.02
C GLY A 69 13.57 -8.86 8.50
N GLY A 70 12.43 -8.82 7.81
CA GLY A 70 12.37 -8.93 6.36
C GLY A 70 10.95 -8.99 5.79
N ILE A 71 10.85 -8.90 4.46
CA ILE A 71 9.58 -8.94 3.73
C ILE A 71 9.20 -10.38 3.42
N VAL A 72 7.97 -10.75 3.73
CA VAL A 72 7.43 -12.08 3.48
C VAL A 72 6.97 -12.21 2.02
N TYR A 73 7.58 -13.12 1.27
CA TYR A 73 7.18 -13.49 -0.08
C TYR A 73 6.56 -14.88 -0.14
N LYS A 74 5.73 -15.13 -1.16
CA LYS A 74 5.27 -16.49 -1.45
C LYS A 74 6.42 -17.35 -1.95
N LYS A 75 6.46 -18.62 -1.57
CA LYS A 75 7.51 -19.58 -2.00
C LYS A 75 7.71 -19.61 -3.51
N THR A 76 6.63 -19.52 -4.28
CA THR A 76 6.67 -19.48 -5.75
C THR A 76 7.41 -18.26 -6.29
N GLN A 77 7.30 -17.09 -5.65
CA GLN A 77 8.04 -15.89 -6.05
C GLN A 77 9.54 -16.07 -5.80
N LEU A 78 9.92 -16.65 -4.66
CA LEU A 78 11.32 -16.95 -4.35
C LEU A 78 11.92 -17.94 -5.35
N LEU A 79 11.19 -19.02 -5.68
CA LEU A 79 11.62 -19.99 -6.69
C LEU A 79 11.78 -19.35 -8.08
N HIS A 80 10.88 -18.44 -8.45
CA HIS A 80 10.97 -17.73 -9.71
C HIS A 80 12.18 -16.79 -9.77
N ILE A 81 12.45 -16.05 -8.69
CA ILE A 81 13.63 -15.19 -8.57
C ILE A 81 14.91 -16.03 -8.71
N VAL A 82 14.98 -17.15 -8.00
CA VAL A 82 16.07 -18.12 -8.09
C VAL A 82 16.24 -18.62 -9.52
N SER A 83 15.16 -19.03 -10.20
CA SER A 83 15.20 -19.51 -11.58
C SER A 83 15.77 -18.46 -12.56
N ILE A 84 15.40 -17.19 -12.38
CA ILE A 84 15.93 -16.09 -13.21
C ILE A 84 17.44 -15.91 -12.98
N LEU A 85 17.90 -16.00 -11.73
CA LEU A 85 19.31 -15.81 -11.36
C LEU A 85 20.24 -16.87 -11.94
N TYR A 86 19.75 -18.10 -12.18
CA TYR A 86 20.53 -19.21 -12.76
C TYR A 86 20.37 -19.33 -14.30
N CYS A 87 19.67 -18.40 -14.95
CA CYS A 87 19.47 -18.39 -16.40
C CYS A 87 20.43 -17.44 -17.15
N PHE A 88 21.39 -16.84 -16.44
CA PHE A 88 22.57 -16.14 -16.94
C PHE A 88 23.84 -16.86 -16.48
#